data_AF-A0A1W9PKZ3-F1
#
_entry.id   AF-A0A1W9PKZ3-F1
#
_cell.length_a   1.000
_cell.length_b   1.000
_cell.length_c   1.000
_cell.angle_alpha   90.00
_cell.angle_beta   90.00
_cell.angle_gamma   90.00
#
_symmetry.space_group_name_H-M   'P 1'
#
loop_
_entity.id
_entity.type
_entity.pdbx_description
1 polymer ?
#
loop_
_entity_poly.entity_id
_entity_poly.type
_entity_poly.pdbx_seq_one_letter_code
_entity_poly.pdbx_strand_id
1 'polypeptide(L)'
;MKRVSLSWIVMLTFIVVSCSLIEISPVISLSVDPQDPAVASDVTITLSFSPVVGNIQAEISINGVTVVSTDTVPAVYTWKPEKSGNYVITGRVKGDAFKEVFEKSILI
;
A
#
# COMPACT_ATOMS: atom_id res chain seq x y z
N MET A 1 3.27 -45.70 56.52
CA MET A 1 3.91 -45.58 55.19
C MET A 1 2.86 -45.07 54.19
N LYS A 2 2.91 -43.79 53.82
CA LYS A 2 2.03 -43.19 52.79
C LYS A 2 2.75 -43.27 51.44
N ARG A 3 2.15 -43.95 50.45
CA ARG A 3 2.67 -43.98 49.08
C ARG A 3 2.35 -42.65 48.41
N VAL A 4 3.40 -41.88 48.10
CA VAL A 4 3.32 -40.66 47.30
C VAL A 4 2.94 -41.08 45.88
N SER A 5 1.75 -40.69 45.44
CA SER A 5 1.30 -40.88 44.06
C SER A 5 2.08 -39.92 43.17
N LEU A 6 3.14 -40.46 42.58
CA LEU A 6 4.01 -39.81 41.60
C LEU A 6 3.36 -39.89 40.20
N SER A 7 2.15 -39.35 40.06
CA SER A 7 1.51 -39.24 38.74
C SER A 7 1.84 -37.85 38.19
N TRP A 8 2.99 -37.79 37.50
CA TRP A 8 3.43 -36.79 36.53
C TRP A 8 2.40 -35.69 36.26
N ILE A 9 2.58 -34.45 36.73
CA ILE A 9 3.37 -33.42 36.03
C ILE A 9 3.46 -33.70 34.51
N VAL A 10 2.32 -33.89 33.85
CA VAL A 10 2.18 -33.49 32.46
C VAL A 10 1.61 -32.08 32.51
N MET A 11 2.48 -31.18 32.99
CA MET A 11 2.42 -29.76 32.69
C MET A 11 2.63 -29.66 31.18
N LEU A 12 1.57 -29.95 30.43
CA LEU A 12 1.47 -29.68 29.00
C LEU A 12 1.44 -28.17 28.89
N THR A 13 2.62 -27.58 29.02
CA THR A 13 2.91 -26.24 28.56
C THR A 13 2.63 -26.29 27.07
N PHE A 14 1.40 -25.90 26.71
CA PHE A 14 1.13 -25.31 25.42
C PHE A 14 2.09 -24.12 25.33
N ILE A 15 3.29 -24.38 24.83
CA ILE A 15 4.14 -23.34 24.27
C ILE A 15 3.34 -22.86 23.08
N VAL A 16 2.54 -21.82 23.33
CA VAL A 16 2.06 -20.95 22.28
C VAL A 16 3.34 -20.36 21.73
N VAL A 17 3.86 -20.96 20.66
CA VAL A 17 4.88 -20.33 19.82
C VAL A 17 4.14 -19.15 19.22
N SER A 18 4.05 -18.06 19.99
CA SER A 18 3.68 -16.74 19.52
C SER A 18 4.84 -16.32 18.63
N CYS A 19 4.81 -16.82 17.39
CA CYS A 19 5.52 -16.23 16.29
C CYS A 19 4.90 -14.84 16.14
N SER A 20 5.46 -13.85 16.84
CA SER A 20 5.12 -12.45 16.64
C SER A 20 5.57 -12.11 15.22
N LEU A 21 4.70 -12.31 14.23
CA LEU A 21 4.82 -11.69 12.93
C LEU A 21 4.86 -10.19 13.18
N ILE A 22 5.99 -9.56 12.92
CA ILE A 22 6.05 -8.10 12.83
C ILE A 22 5.24 -7.76 11.57
N GLU A 23 4.00 -7.34 11.75
CA GLU A 23 3.19 -6.77 10.68
C GLU A 23 3.71 -5.36 10.39
N ILE A 24 4.61 -5.24 9.42
CA ILE A 24 5.01 -3.94 8.87
C ILE A 24 3.86 -3.44 7.99
N SER A 25 3.18 -2.38 8.41
CA SER A 25 2.17 -1.73 7.56
C SER A 25 2.87 -0.89 6.48
N PRO A 26 2.57 -1.12 5.19
CA PRO A 26 3.11 -0.32 4.11
C PRO A 26 2.70 1.15 4.17
N VAL A 27 3.56 1.99 3.61
CA VAL A 27 3.32 3.41 3.41
C VAL A 27 3.14 3.67 1.92
N ILE A 28 2.01 4.30 1.58
CA ILE A 28 1.71 4.82 0.25
C ILE A 28 1.98 6.33 0.20
N SER A 29 2.66 6.80 -0.83
CA SER A 29 2.81 8.23 -1.12
C SER A 29 2.38 8.54 -2.56
N LEU A 30 1.70 9.66 -2.70
CA LEU A 30 1.27 10.20 -3.99
C LEU A 30 1.70 11.66 -4.00
N SER A 31 2.32 12.10 -5.08
CA SER A 31 2.71 13.48 -5.30
C SER A 31 2.41 13.91 -6.73
N VAL A 32 2.15 15.20 -6.89
CA VAL A 32 1.89 15.85 -8.17
C VAL A 32 2.75 17.10 -8.24
N ASP A 33 3.41 17.31 -9.37
CA ASP A 33 4.21 18.51 -9.64
C ASP A 33 4.01 19.01 -11.09
N PRO A 34 3.59 20.26 -11.32
CA PRO A 34 3.18 21.26 -10.32
C PRO A 34 1.78 20.95 -9.74
N GLN A 35 1.52 21.46 -8.53
CA GLN A 35 0.21 21.32 -7.88
C GLN A 35 -0.88 22.19 -8.53
N ASP A 36 -0.51 23.32 -9.13
CA ASP A 36 -1.44 24.21 -9.84
C ASP A 36 -1.08 24.27 -11.34
N PRO A 37 -1.39 23.22 -12.13
CA PRO A 37 -0.93 23.15 -13.50
C PRO A 37 -1.74 24.03 -14.45
N ALA A 38 -1.04 24.71 -15.36
CA ALA A 38 -1.67 25.37 -16.48
C ALA A 38 -2.14 24.35 -17.53
N VAL A 39 -3.17 24.72 -18.31
CA VAL A 39 -3.66 23.91 -19.43
C VAL A 39 -2.51 23.61 -20.39
N ALA A 40 -2.47 22.37 -20.88
CA ALA A 40 -1.46 21.83 -21.79
C ALA A 40 0.00 21.86 -21.27
N SER A 41 0.22 22.15 -19.98
CA SER A 41 1.54 22.06 -19.34
C SER A 41 1.80 20.68 -18.77
N ASP A 42 3.07 20.28 -18.69
CA ASP A 42 3.45 18.99 -18.13
C ASP A 42 3.18 18.93 -16.62
N VAL A 43 2.55 17.83 -16.20
CA VAL A 43 2.27 17.48 -14.82
C VAL A 43 2.82 16.09 -14.57
N THR A 44 3.69 15.96 -13.58
CA THR A 44 4.26 14.67 -13.18
C THR A 44 3.57 14.15 -11.94
N ILE A 45 3.01 12.95 -12.04
CA ILE A 45 2.39 12.23 -10.93
C ILE A 45 3.33 11.09 -10.54
N THR A 46 3.66 11.00 -9.26
CA THR A 46 4.49 9.92 -8.71
C THR A 46 3.75 9.20 -7.60
N LEU A 47 3.58 7.89 -7.76
CA LEU A 47 3.02 6.98 -6.77
C LEU A 47 4.13 6.06 -6.25
N SER A 48 4.42 6.15 -4.95
CA SER A 48 5.39 5.27 -4.31
C SER A 48 4.73 4.42 -3.22
N PHE A 49 5.33 3.25 -2.97
CA PHE A 49 4.83 2.30 -2.00
C PHE A 49 6.01 1.54 -1.37
N SER A 50 6.05 1.45 -0.04
CA SER A 50 7.16 0.81 0.66
C SER A 50 6.75 0.28 2.04
N PRO A 51 7.25 -0.88 2.47
CA PRO A 51 8.07 -1.81 1.70
C PRO A 51 7.24 -2.58 0.67
N VAL A 52 7.86 -2.94 -0.45
CA VAL A 52 7.25 -3.86 -1.42
C VAL A 52 7.53 -5.29 -0.96
N VAL A 53 6.47 -6.06 -0.71
CA VAL A 53 6.54 -7.46 -0.31
C VAL A 53 5.60 -8.25 -1.21
N GLY A 54 6.10 -9.31 -1.85
CA GLY A 54 5.32 -10.07 -2.84
C GLY A 54 5.07 -9.28 -4.13
N ASN A 55 4.11 -9.75 -4.94
CA ASN A 55 3.69 -8.99 -6.11
C ASN A 55 2.75 -7.85 -5.68
N ILE A 56 2.75 -6.80 -6.49
CA ILE A 56 1.85 -5.67 -6.33
C ILE A 56 1.23 -5.31 -7.68
N GLN A 57 0.13 -4.57 -7.62
CA GLN A 57 -0.49 -3.87 -8.73
C GLN A 57 -0.70 -2.43 -8.28
N ALA A 58 0.04 -1.50 -8.88
CA ALA A 58 -0.08 -0.07 -8.68
C ALA A 58 -0.86 0.56 -9.84
N GLU A 59 -1.76 1.48 -9.51
CA GLU A 59 -2.63 2.18 -10.45
C GLU A 59 -2.62 3.68 -10.15
N ILE A 60 -2.55 4.50 -11.20
CA ILE A 60 -2.80 5.95 -11.11
C ILE A 60 -4.02 6.23 -11.95
N SER A 61 -4.96 7.00 -11.40
CA SER A 61 -6.15 7.47 -12.10
C SER A 61 -6.32 8.98 -11.97
N ILE A 62 -6.92 9.57 -13.00
CA ILE A 62 -7.25 11.00 -13.09
C ILE A 62 -8.76 11.09 -13.32
N ASN A 63 -9.49 11.74 -12.41
CA ASN A 63 -10.95 11.81 -12.41
C ASN A 63 -11.64 10.44 -12.56
N GLY A 64 -11.06 9.42 -11.91
CA GLY A 64 -11.55 8.03 -11.94
C GLY A 64 -11.15 7.22 -13.18
N VAL A 65 -10.47 7.82 -14.17
CA VAL A 65 -9.95 7.09 -15.34
C VAL A 65 -8.54 6.62 -15.07
N THR A 66 -8.29 5.31 -15.14
CA THR A 66 -6.94 4.73 -14.95
C THR A 66 -6.05 5.09 -16.12
N VAL A 67 -4.91 5.71 -15.83
CA VAL A 67 -3.91 6.16 -16.82
C VAL A 67 -2.60 5.37 -16.73
N VAL A 68 -2.33 4.76 -15.58
CA VAL A 68 -1.21 3.84 -15.37
C VAL A 68 -1.71 2.62 -14.62
N SER A 69 -1.25 1.44 -15.05
CA SER A 69 -1.39 0.17 -14.34
C SER A 69 -0.07 -0.59 -14.51
N THR A 70 0.63 -0.85 -13.40
CA THR A 70 1.97 -1.46 -13.39
C THR A 70 2.18 -2.31 -12.14
N ASP A 71 3.09 -3.28 -12.21
CA ASP A 71 3.49 -4.15 -11.09
C ASP A 71 4.74 -3.63 -10.35
N THR A 72 5.18 -2.42 -10.67
CA THR A 72 6.40 -1.79 -10.12
C THR A 72 6.14 -0.40 -9.55
N VAL A 73 6.91 -0.03 -8.52
CA VAL A 73 6.91 1.31 -7.92
C VAL A 73 8.35 1.84 -7.79
N PRO A 74 8.58 3.16 -7.88
CA PRO A 74 7.58 4.21 -8.05
C PRO A 74 6.95 4.20 -9.45
N ALA A 75 5.63 4.31 -9.51
CA ALA A 75 4.88 4.48 -10.75
C ALA A 75 4.85 5.98 -11.09
N VAL A 76 5.30 6.34 -12.30
CA VAL A 76 5.42 7.73 -12.75
C VAL A 76 4.59 7.93 -14.00
N TYR A 77 3.82 9.02 -14.04
CA TYR A 77 3.02 9.42 -15.21
C TYR A 77 3.17 10.90 -15.49
N THR A 78 3.41 11.26 -16.75
CA THR A 78 3.39 12.65 -17.21
C THR A 78 2.12 12.90 -18.01
N TRP A 79 1.37 13.91 -17.63
CA TRP A 79 0.08 14.27 -18.21
C TRP A 79 -0.01 15.76 -18.47
N LYS A 80 -0.89 16.14 -19.42
CA LYS A 80 -1.20 17.52 -19.77
C LYS A 80 -2.70 17.78 -19.57
N PRO A 81 -3.10 18.70 -18.67
CA PRO A 81 -4.51 19.05 -18.48
C PRO A 81 -5.13 19.60 -19.76
N GLU A 82 -6.26 19.05 -20.17
CA GLU A 82 -6.97 19.46 -21.39
C GLU A 82 -7.78 20.75 -21.18
N LYS A 83 -8.20 21.00 -19.94
CA LYS A 83 -9.01 22.16 -19.54
C LYS A 83 -8.59 22.68 -18.17
N SER A 84 -8.96 23.91 -17.86
CA SER A 84 -8.86 24.40 -16.48
C SER A 84 -9.92 23.75 -15.60
N GLY A 85 -9.63 23.66 -14.31
CA GLY A 85 -10.53 23.11 -13.30
C GLY A 85 -9.81 22.11 -12.40
N ASN A 86 -10.57 21.52 -11.48
CA ASN A 86 -10.01 20.62 -10.49
C ASN A 86 -9.89 19.19 -11.05
N TYR A 87 -8.82 18.50 -10.67
CA TYR A 87 -8.57 17.12 -11.00
C TYR A 87 -8.38 16.29 -9.73
N VAL A 88 -9.08 15.16 -9.66
CA VAL A 88 -8.89 14.18 -8.60
C VAL A 88 -7.86 13.16 -9.09
N ILE A 89 -6.67 13.20 -8.51
CA ILE A 89 -5.62 12.22 -8.78
C ILE A 89 -5.67 11.16 -7.69
N THR A 90 -5.87 9.90 -8.08
CA THR A 90 -5.94 8.78 -7.14
C THR A 90 -4.86 7.76 -7.48
N GLY A 91 -4.01 7.47 -6.51
CA GLY A 91 -3.03 6.40 -6.55
C GLY A 91 -3.50 5.23 -5.68
N ARG A 92 -3.48 4.02 -6.24
CA ARG A 92 -3.97 2.80 -5.58
C ARG A 92 -2.94 1.70 -5.73
N VAL A 93 -2.69 0.94 -4.66
CA VAL A 93 -1.80 -0.22 -4.66
C VAL A 93 -2.47 -1.39 -3.97
N LYS A 94 -2.50 -2.54 -4.65
CA LYS A 94 -2.89 -3.84 -4.10
C LYS A 94 -1.67 -4.75 -4.12
N GLY A 95 -1.47 -5.59 -3.12
CA GLY A 95 -0.43 -6.62 -3.15
C GLY A 95 -0.88 -7.90 -2.49
N ASP A 96 -0.31 -9.04 -2.90
CA ASP A 96 -0.70 -10.37 -2.42
C ASP A 96 -0.29 -10.60 -0.96
N ALA A 97 0.79 -9.94 -0.53
CA ALA A 97 1.25 -9.96 0.85
C ALA A 97 0.37 -9.10 1.79
N PHE A 98 -0.49 -8.24 1.24
CA PHE A 98 -1.33 -7.33 2.01
C PHE A 98 -2.80 -7.67 1.80
N LYS A 99 -3.56 -7.81 2.90
CA LYS A 99 -5.01 -8.07 2.81
C LYS A 99 -5.79 -6.84 2.34
N GLU A 100 -5.22 -5.66 2.52
CA GLU A 100 -5.86 -4.37 2.27
C GLU A 100 -5.35 -3.74 0.98
N VAL A 101 -6.19 -2.89 0.39
CA VAL A 101 -5.81 -2.02 -0.71
C VAL A 101 -5.43 -0.66 -0.15
N PHE A 102 -4.28 -0.15 -0.55
CA PHE A 102 -3.80 1.17 -0.16
C PHE A 102 -4.21 2.18 -1.22
N GLU A 103 -4.75 3.30 -0.80
CA GLU A 103 -5.23 4.33 -1.71
C GLU A 103 -4.93 5.73 -1.15
N LYS A 104 -4.55 6.65 -2.02
CA LYS A 104 -4.35 8.05 -1.70
C LYS A 104 -4.92 8.89 -2.82
N SER A 105 -5.62 9.97 -2.46
CA SER A 105 -6.19 10.92 -3.43
C SER A 105 -5.71 12.34 -3.12
N ILE A 106 -5.47 13.12 -4.17
CA ILE A 106 -5.11 14.53 -4.12
C ILE A 106 -6.03 15.28 -5.08
N LEU A 107 -6.59 16.39 -4.61
CA LEU A 107 -7.27 17.37 -5.45
C LEU A 107 -6.24 18.43 -5.85
N ILE A 108 -6.09 18.64 -7.15
CA ILE A 108 -5.28 19.71 -7.76
C ILE A 108 -6.13 20.56 -8.69
#